data_AF-A0A2C1KAS0-F1
#
_entry.id   AF-A0A2C1KAS0-F1
#
_cell.length_a   1.000
_cell.length_b   1.000
_cell.length_c   1.000
_cell.angle_alpha   90.00
_cell.angle_beta   90.00
_cell.angle_gamma   90.00
#
_symmetry.space_group_name_H-M   'P 1'
#
loop_
_entity.id
_entity.type
_entity.pdbx_description
1 polymer ?
#
loop_
_entity_poly.entity_id
_entity_poly.type
_entity_poly.pdbx_seq_one_letter_code
_entity_poly.pdbx_strand_id
1 'polypeptide(L)'
;MEQMALFGEGVNIANEEIEVSNEQQSIALIETLPFELDQKVEVIPPVENECDIEDYYYLKDFAKKRGFVTEVHKGNRVSYTVDFNGRKGIFHHKDLISY
;
A
#
# COMPACT_ATOMS: atom_id res chain seq x y z
N MET A 1 19.99 -21.61 68.81
CA MET A 1 19.67 -22.00 67.42
C MET A 1 19.04 -20.78 66.77
N GLU A 2 19.51 -20.17 65.71
CA GLU A 2 20.71 -20.34 64.89
C GLU A 2 20.87 -18.97 64.20
N GLN A 3 22.06 -18.39 64.27
CA GLN A 3 22.43 -17.25 63.42
C GLN A 3 22.99 -17.83 62.13
N MET A 4 22.64 -17.27 60.97
CA MET A 4 23.57 -17.06 59.85
C MET A 4 22.92 -16.24 58.73
N ALA A 5 23.68 -15.26 58.27
CA ALA A 5 23.39 -14.31 57.20
C ALA A 5 23.57 -14.93 55.80
N LEU A 6 23.03 -14.26 54.77
CA LEU A 6 23.74 -13.98 53.52
C LEU A 6 22.98 -12.96 52.65
N PHE A 7 23.77 -12.05 52.09
CA PHE A 7 23.43 -10.90 51.24
C PHE A 7 22.89 -11.32 49.85
N GLY A 8 22.20 -10.39 49.18
CA GLY A 8 21.97 -10.49 47.74
C GLY A 8 21.03 -9.40 47.22
N GLU A 9 21.62 -8.34 46.67
CA GLU A 9 20.98 -7.14 46.11
C GLU A 9 20.22 -7.38 44.80
N GLY A 10 19.31 -6.45 44.48
CA GLY A 10 18.80 -6.18 43.13
C GLY A 10 17.42 -6.81 42.87
N VAL A 11 16.43 -6.13 42.30
CA VAL A 11 16.46 -4.93 41.45
C VAL A 11 15.13 -4.19 41.65
N ASN A 12 15.23 -2.88 41.88
CA ASN A 12 14.15 -1.91 41.74
C ASN A 12 13.57 -2.01 40.33
N ILE A 13 12.28 -2.34 40.19
CA ILE A 13 11.52 -1.89 39.03
C ILE A 13 10.51 -0.90 39.57
N ALA A 14 10.83 0.36 39.28
CA ALA A 14 10.07 1.52 39.65
C ALA A 14 8.61 1.37 39.25
N ASN A 15 7.74 1.66 40.20
CA ASN A 15 6.39 2.13 39.93
C ASN A 15 6.54 3.45 39.16
N GLU A 16 6.51 3.38 37.83
CA GLU A 16 6.25 4.55 37.01
C GLU A 16 4.79 4.44 36.59
N GLU A 17 3.95 5.18 37.31
CA GLU A 17 2.57 5.45 36.95
C GLU A 17 2.56 6.03 35.54
N ILE A 18 2.26 5.20 34.55
CA ILE A 18 1.99 5.68 33.20
C ILE A 18 0.62 6.36 33.28
N GLU A 19 0.65 7.68 33.50
CA GLU A 19 -0.48 8.57 33.23
C GLU A 19 -0.83 8.44 31.75
N VAL A 20 -1.77 7.53 31.45
CA VAL A 20 -2.35 7.39 30.12
C VAL A 20 -3.20 8.63 29.86
N SER A 21 -2.56 9.67 29.37
CA SER A 21 -3.22 10.80 28.74
C SER A 21 -3.89 10.27 27.47
N ASN A 22 -5.22 10.28 27.49
CA ASN A 22 -6.11 9.98 26.38
C ASN A 22 -5.84 10.92 25.20
N GLU A 23 -4.83 10.64 24.40
CA GLU A 23 -4.76 11.09 23.02
C GLU A 23 -5.10 9.88 22.16
N GLN A 24 -6.30 9.90 21.59
CA GLN A 24 -6.77 8.93 20.62
C GLN A 24 -5.85 8.99 19.39
N GLN A 25 -4.71 8.30 19.45
CA GLN A 25 -3.89 8.00 18.29
C GLN A 25 -4.68 6.99 17.46
N SER A 26 -5.52 7.51 16.58
CA SER A 26 -6.09 6.75 15.47
C SER A 26 -4.92 6.18 14.66
N ILE A 27 -4.63 4.90 14.89
CA ILE A 27 -3.68 4.12 14.09
C ILE A 27 -4.26 4.12 12.68
N ALA A 28 -3.82 5.04 11.83
CA ALA A 28 -4.15 5.01 10.43
C ALA A 28 -3.55 3.71 9.88
N LEU A 29 -4.39 2.71 9.61
CA LEU A 29 -3.99 1.60 8.76
C LEU A 29 -3.54 2.23 7.44
N ILE A 30 -2.23 2.24 7.19
CA ILE A 30 -1.70 2.63 5.89
C ILE A 30 -2.13 1.52 4.94
N GLU A 31 -3.28 1.69 4.28
CA GLU A 31 -3.65 0.86 3.14
C GLU A 31 -2.57 1.08 2.08
N THR A 32 -1.64 0.13 1.95
CA THR A 32 -0.59 0.16 0.94
C THR A 32 -1.23 -0.02 -0.43
N LEU A 33 -1.41 1.09 -1.15
CA LEU A 33 -1.86 1.04 -2.54
C LEU A 33 -0.67 0.67 -3.44
N PRO A 34 -0.87 -0.19 -4.46
CA PRO A 34 0.18 -0.54 -5.42
C PRO A 34 0.80 0.67 -6.14
N PHE A 35 0.01 1.71 -6.39
CA PHE A 35 0.42 2.92 -7.07
C PHE A 35 -0.14 4.17 -6.39
N GLU A 36 0.62 5.26 -6.46
CA GLU A 36 0.29 6.57 -5.90
C GLU A 36 -0.07 7.58 -7.00
N LEU A 37 -0.67 8.71 -6.60
CA LEU A 37 -0.92 9.83 -7.52
C LEU A 37 0.39 10.40 -8.06
N ASP A 38 0.35 10.87 -9.30
CA ASP A 38 1.49 11.38 -10.08
C ASP A 38 2.63 10.38 -10.30
N GLN A 39 2.44 9.11 -9.90
CA GLN A 39 3.40 8.05 -10.18
C GLN A 39 3.40 7.69 -11.66
N LYS A 40 4.59 7.51 -12.22
CA LYS A 40 4.78 7.04 -13.58
C LYS A 40 4.61 5.53 -13.67
N VAL A 41 3.76 5.08 -14.58
CA VAL A 41 3.43 3.66 -14.79
C VAL A 41 3.48 3.31 -16.27
N GLU A 42 3.66 2.01 -16.57
CA GLU A 42 3.59 1.45 -17.91
C GLU A 42 2.50 0.37 -17.97
N VAL A 43 1.74 0.32 -19.07
CA VAL A 43 0.70 -0.70 -19.28
C VAL A 43 1.33 -1.99 -19.81
N ILE A 44 1.05 -3.09 -19.12
CA ILE A 44 1.49 -4.43 -19.50
C ILE A 44 0.71 -4.87 -20.75
N PRO A 45 1.37 -5.42 -21.79
CA PRO A 45 0.67 -6.00 -22.92
C PRO A 45 -0.26 -7.14 -22.46
N PRO A 46 -1.51 -7.20 -22.97
CA PRO A 46 -2.42 -8.27 -22.61
C PRO A 46 -1.92 -9.62 -23.13
N VAL A 47 -2.12 -10.67 -22.34
CA VAL A 47 -1.82 -12.06 -22.72
C VAL A 47 -3.08 -12.70 -23.31
N GLU A 48 -3.00 -13.21 -24.55
CA GLU A 48 -4.16 -13.69 -25.33
C GLU A 48 -5.01 -14.77 -24.64
N ASN A 49 -4.47 -15.49 -23.66
CA ASN A 49 -5.16 -16.59 -22.98
C ASN A 49 -5.50 -16.30 -21.50
N GLU A 50 -5.19 -15.11 -20.98
CA GLU A 50 -5.42 -14.75 -19.56
C GLU A 50 -6.37 -13.55 -19.41
N CYS A 51 -6.91 -13.04 -20.51
CA CYS A 51 -7.66 -11.81 -20.57
C CYS A 51 -8.92 -12.01 -21.40
N ASP A 52 -10.05 -11.47 -20.95
CA ASP A 52 -11.28 -11.44 -21.74
C ASP A 52 -11.07 -10.65 -23.04
N ILE A 53 -11.81 -10.99 -24.09
CA ILE A 53 -11.60 -10.38 -25.42
C ILE A 53 -11.77 -8.85 -25.41
N GLU A 54 -12.66 -8.33 -24.57
CA GLU A 54 -12.91 -6.89 -24.43
C GLU A 54 -11.71 -6.18 -23.77
N ASP A 55 -11.22 -6.72 -22.67
CA ASP A 55 -10.03 -6.20 -21.97
C ASP A 55 -8.78 -6.34 -22.85
N TYR A 56 -8.68 -7.42 -23.64
CA TYR A 56 -7.55 -7.62 -24.56
C TYR A 56 -7.42 -6.48 -25.56
N TYR A 57 -8.50 -6.11 -26.26
CA TYR A 57 -8.43 -5.01 -27.23
C TYR A 57 -8.22 -3.66 -26.56
N TYR A 58 -8.78 -3.46 -25.37
CA TYR A 58 -8.58 -2.25 -24.60
C TYR A 58 -7.12 -2.08 -24.15
N LEU A 59 -6.55 -3.08 -23.48
CA LEU A 59 -5.16 -3.08 -23.02
C LEU A 59 -4.19 -3.01 -24.20
N LYS A 60 -4.52 -3.63 -25.34
CA LYS A 60 -3.69 -3.59 -26.56
C LYS A 60 -3.54 -2.18 -27.13
N ASP A 61 -4.55 -1.31 -27.02
CA ASP A 61 -4.43 0.10 -27.46
C ASP A 61 -3.41 0.85 -26.61
N PHE A 62 -3.31 0.53 -25.32
CA PHE A 62 -2.41 1.19 -24.38
C PHE A 62 -1.10 0.43 -24.10
N ALA A 63 -0.92 -0.76 -24.67
CA ALA A 63 0.22 -1.63 -24.39
C ALA A 63 1.57 -0.92 -24.57
N LYS A 64 2.43 -1.04 -23.56
CA LYS A 64 3.77 -0.41 -23.47
C LYS A 64 3.76 1.12 -23.47
N LYS A 65 2.59 1.77 -23.40
CA LYS A 65 2.53 3.22 -23.20
C LYS A 65 2.81 3.52 -21.73
N ARG A 66 3.43 4.68 -21.52
CA ARG A 66 3.77 5.21 -20.19
C ARG A 66 2.93 6.44 -19.91
N GLY A 67 2.40 6.52 -18.71
CA GLY A 67 1.58 7.63 -18.28
C GLY A 67 1.74 7.89 -16.79
N PHE A 68 0.97 8.85 -16.32
CA PHE A 68 0.96 9.24 -14.90
C PHE A 68 -0.39 8.90 -14.29
N VAL A 69 -0.37 8.34 -13.09
CA VAL A 69 -1.60 8.07 -12.32
C VAL A 69 -2.20 9.39 -11.90
N THR A 70 -3.38 9.73 -12.42
CA THR A 70 -4.06 10.99 -12.07
C THR A 70 -5.15 10.80 -11.04
N GLU A 71 -5.72 9.60 -10.93
CA GLU A 71 -6.81 9.30 -9.98
C GLU A 71 -6.72 7.84 -9.49
N VAL A 72 -7.03 7.62 -8.21
CA VAL A 72 -7.12 6.29 -7.60
C VAL A 72 -8.57 6.01 -7.19
N HIS A 73 -9.16 4.97 -7.78
CA HIS A 73 -10.54 4.56 -7.54
C HIS A 73 -10.56 3.40 -6.53
N LYS A 74 -10.98 3.68 -5.30
CA LYS A 74 -11.16 2.68 -4.23
C LYS A 74 -12.60 2.18 -4.19
N GLY A 75 -12.98 1.37 -5.18
CA GLY A 75 -14.29 0.71 -5.22
C GLY A 75 -14.24 -0.72 -4.69
N ASN A 76 -15.08 -1.60 -5.24
CA ASN A 76 -15.01 -3.06 -4.99
C ASN A 76 -13.66 -3.66 -5.46
N ARG A 77 -13.02 -3.01 -6.44
CA ARG A 77 -11.66 -3.30 -6.90
C ARG A 77 -10.90 -1.99 -7.04
N VAL A 78 -9.62 -1.99 -6.70
CA VAL A 78 -8.74 -0.82 -6.86
C VAL A 78 -8.39 -0.68 -8.34
N SER A 79 -8.66 0.51 -8.89
CA SER A 79 -8.30 0.87 -10.27
C SER A 79 -7.72 2.28 -10.33
N TYR A 80 -7.00 2.56 -11.41
CA TYR A 80 -6.21 3.76 -11.58
C TYR A 80 -6.54 4.43 -12.90
N THR A 81 -6.77 5.74 -12.86
CA THR A 81 -6.79 6.53 -14.10
C THR A 81 -5.39 6.96 -14.42
N VAL A 82 -4.93 6.62 -15.63
CA VAL A 82 -3.60 6.94 -16.12
C VAL A 82 -3.74 7.87 -17.32
N ASP A 83 -3.04 9.02 -17.28
CA ASP A 83 -2.94 9.96 -18.39
C ASP A 83 -1.72 9.66 -19.26
N PHE A 84 -1.96 9.45 -20.55
CA PHE A 84 -0.95 9.24 -21.59
C PHE A 84 -0.86 10.47 -22.50
N ASN A 85 -0.52 11.63 -21.94
CA ASN A 85 -0.45 12.92 -22.65
C ASN A 85 -1.81 13.36 -23.21
N GLY A 86 -2.84 13.39 -22.35
CA GLY A 86 -4.19 13.85 -22.69
C GLY A 86 -5.15 12.77 -23.16
N ARG A 87 -4.68 11.54 -23.38
CA ARG A 87 -5.53 10.35 -23.52
C ARG A 87 -5.54 9.60 -22.20
N LYS A 88 -6.70 9.51 -21.56
CA LYS A 88 -6.86 8.81 -20.27
C LYS A 88 -7.36 7.39 -20.48
N GLY A 89 -6.92 6.49 -19.61
CA GLY A 89 -7.48 5.13 -19.49
C GLY A 89 -7.59 4.72 -18.02
N ILE A 90 -8.52 3.83 -17.73
CA ILE A 90 -8.68 3.19 -16.43
C ILE A 90 -8.08 1.79 -16.50
N PHE A 91 -7.26 1.43 -15.51
CA PHE A 91 -6.55 0.13 -15.45
C PHE A 91 -6.59 -0.45 -14.04
N HIS A 92 -6.52 -1.78 -13.95
CA HIS A 92 -6.34 -2.44 -12.67
C HIS A 92 -4.84 -2.45 -12.29
N HIS A 93 -4.51 -2.64 -11.00
CA HIS A 93 -3.11 -2.70 -10.58
C HIS A 93 -2.31 -3.81 -11.28
N LYS A 94 -3.00 -4.87 -11.75
CA LYS A 94 -2.36 -6.01 -12.43
C LYS A 94 -1.94 -5.69 -13.86
N ASP A 95 -2.51 -4.65 -14.45
CA ASP A 95 -2.24 -4.26 -15.84
C ASP A 95 -1.13 -3.21 -15.93
N LEU A 96 -0.59 -2.79 -14.78
CA LEU A 96 0.37 -1.71 -14.64
C LEU A 96 1.65 -2.19 -13.98
N ILE A 97 2.77 -1.61 -14.39
CA ILE A 97 4.05 -1.71 -13.69
C ILE A 97 4.62 -0.33 -13.39
N SER A 98 5.35 -0.22 -12.28
CA SER A 98 6.10 1.00 -11.95
C SER A 98 7.28 1.18 -12.92
N TYR A 99 7.52 2.42 -13.34
CA TYR A 99 8.63 2.77 -14.24
C TYR A 99 9.71 3.61 -13.55
#